data_AF-A0A944VWV5-F1
#
_entry.id   AF-A0A944VWV5-F1
#
_cell.length_a   1.000
_cell.length_b   1.000
_cell.length_c   1.000
_cell.angle_alpha   90.00
_cell.angle_beta   90.00
_cell.angle_gamma   90.00
#
_symmetry.space_group_name_H-M   'P 1'
#
loop_
_entity.id
_entity.type
_entity.pdbx_description
1 polymer ?
#
loop_
_entity_poly.entity_id
_entity_poly.type
_entity_poly.pdbx_seq_one_letter_code
_entity_poly.pdbx_strand_id
1 'polypeptide(L)'
;MKSKCRIFNRLLAVTFLVMFFAAGCATTTVKETTLAPTEEVETASSLSTIESGRVLADITDSNQIPAFKDDYGRIELLYAIDKSRKYFEKVESYPDSLKSMGFTPEKQIETLKLFRDGYVSSKSPQELTEFIAKNFRIFQAIGKGHGGEVNFRGYGFPLSDKNVTHTTSLAYDLNLKTSTYFGSLGLIVNPMRSIATDDRAFPPGGLAFVAIEEATNLNKKGQAGKSFFVLTHDSRATTKTTDRAEIFFGIGEDAVQKAKNFNTNGKLYYLLKR
;
A
#
# COMPACT_ATOMS: atom_id res chain seq x y z
N MET A 1 44.79 -29.57 43.92
CA MET A 1 45.68 -29.21 42.79
C MET A 1 45.55 -27.72 42.49
N LYS A 2 46.65 -27.00 42.22
CA LYS A 2 46.63 -25.63 41.68
C LYS A 2 46.98 -25.68 40.20
N SER A 3 46.16 -25.11 39.32
CA SER A 3 46.54 -24.83 37.93
C SER A 3 46.13 -23.41 37.56
N LYS A 4 46.99 -22.71 36.81
CA LYS A 4 46.89 -21.27 36.53
C LYS A 4 46.30 -21.08 35.13
N CYS A 5 45.20 -20.34 35.01
CA CYS A 5 44.72 -19.86 33.71
C CYS A 5 45.45 -18.54 33.37
N ARG A 6 46.23 -18.50 32.28
CA ARG A 6 46.97 -17.31 31.84
C ARG A 6 46.08 -16.48 30.90
N ILE A 7 45.75 -15.26 31.32
CA ILE A 7 45.08 -14.27 30.47
C ILE A 7 46.11 -13.66 29.52
N PHE A 8 45.86 -13.72 28.21
CA PHE A 8 46.62 -13.02 27.18
C PHE A 8 45.94 -11.69 26.87
N ASN A 9 46.49 -10.58 27.36
CA ASN A 9 46.13 -9.24 26.86
C ASN A 9 47.17 -8.81 25.82
N ARG A 10 46.73 -8.60 24.57
CA ARG A 10 47.58 -8.02 23.53
C ARG A 10 47.52 -6.50 23.60
N LEU A 11 48.70 -5.90 23.69
CA LEU A 11 48.93 -4.47 23.62
C LEU A 11 48.55 -3.96 22.22
N LEU A 12 47.67 -2.94 22.14
CA LEU A 12 47.51 -2.14 20.93
C LEU A 12 47.47 -0.66 21.32
N ALA A 13 48.60 0.02 21.13
CA ALA A 13 48.66 1.47 21.23
C ALA A 13 48.17 2.07 19.91
N VAL A 14 47.25 3.03 19.98
CA VAL A 14 46.88 3.88 18.84
C VAL A 14 47.07 5.33 19.29
N THR A 15 48.03 6.00 18.68
CA THR A 15 48.39 7.39 18.97
C THR A 15 47.43 8.38 18.29
N PHE A 16 47.14 9.47 18.98
CA PHE A 16 46.43 10.63 18.43
C PHE A 16 47.24 11.28 17.30
N LEU A 17 46.56 11.73 16.24
CA LEU A 17 47.05 12.81 15.39
C LEU A 17 45.92 13.80 15.13
N VAL A 18 46.07 15.01 15.68
CA VAL A 18 45.25 16.17 15.36
C VAL A 18 45.96 16.95 14.27
N MET A 19 45.26 17.31 13.19
CA MET A 19 45.67 18.43 12.34
C MET A 19 44.49 19.37 12.11
N PHE A 20 44.62 20.58 12.65
CA PHE A 20 43.85 21.74 12.23
C PHE A 20 44.40 22.23 10.91
N PHE A 21 43.52 22.59 9.97
CA PHE A 21 43.83 23.60 8.96
C PHE A 21 42.70 24.63 8.92
N ALA A 22 43.08 25.90 8.85
CA ALA A 22 42.20 27.04 8.97
C ALA A 22 42.15 27.86 7.67
N ALA A 23 41.11 28.69 7.59
CA ALA A 23 40.94 29.83 6.68
C ALA A 23 40.82 29.55 5.17
N GLY A 24 39.75 30.08 4.58
CA GLY A 24 39.50 29.98 3.14
C GLY A 24 38.16 30.59 2.67
N CYS A 25 37.72 31.71 3.26
CA CYS A 25 36.55 32.43 2.74
C CYS A 25 36.92 33.16 1.44
N ALA A 26 36.55 32.60 0.29
CA ALA A 26 36.64 33.27 -1.00
C ALA A 26 35.32 33.98 -1.33
N THR A 27 35.31 35.31 -1.22
CA THR A 27 34.24 36.15 -1.75
C THR A 27 34.29 36.16 -3.27
N THR A 28 33.24 35.66 -3.92
CA THR A 28 33.04 35.83 -5.37
C THR A 28 32.03 36.94 -5.62
N THR A 29 32.34 37.79 -6.60
CA THR A 29 31.64 39.04 -6.90
C THR A 29 30.33 38.79 -7.64
N VAL A 30 29.25 39.41 -7.15
CA VAL A 30 28.00 39.53 -7.90
C VAL A 30 28.23 40.49 -9.07
N LYS A 31 27.94 40.06 -10.29
CA LYS A 31 27.91 40.92 -11.47
C LYS A 31 26.45 41.20 -11.83
N GLU A 32 26.04 42.44 -11.66
CA GLU A 32 24.69 42.92 -11.94
C GLU A 32 24.53 43.19 -13.45
N THR A 33 23.48 42.67 -14.09
CA THR A 33 23.11 43.00 -15.49
C THR A 33 21.62 42.75 -15.73
N THR A 34 20.83 43.82 -15.58
CA THR A 34 19.78 44.32 -16.50
C THR A 34 18.79 43.35 -17.18
N LEU A 35 17.49 43.50 -16.86
CA LEU A 35 16.31 43.09 -17.66
C LEU A 35 16.16 44.03 -18.88
N ALA A 36 15.54 43.73 -20.03
CA ALA A 36 14.58 42.69 -20.47
C ALA A 36 14.74 42.48 -22.02
N PRO A 37 13.87 41.81 -22.82
CA PRO A 37 12.58 41.15 -22.52
C PRO A 37 12.40 39.72 -23.08
N THR A 38 11.20 39.19 -22.79
CA THR A 38 10.58 37.91 -23.14
C THR A 38 10.67 37.47 -24.62
N GLU A 39 11.06 36.22 -24.86
CA GLU A 39 10.44 35.34 -25.85
C GLU A 39 10.28 33.92 -25.25
N GLU A 40 9.07 33.36 -25.33
CA GLU A 40 8.75 31.99 -24.92
C GLU A 40 8.79 31.05 -26.12
N VAL A 41 9.55 29.94 -26.07
CA VAL A 41 9.36 28.82 -27.01
C VAL A 41 9.48 27.47 -26.28
N GLU A 42 8.29 26.91 -26.03
CA GLU A 42 7.91 25.49 -26.01
C GLU A 42 8.58 24.50 -25.02
N THR A 43 7.76 24.16 -24.02
CA THR A 43 7.95 23.10 -23.02
C THR A 43 7.44 21.74 -23.56
N ALA A 44 7.92 20.66 -22.94
CA ALA A 44 7.50 19.27 -23.17
C ALA A 44 6.00 19.06 -23.42
N SER A 45 5.67 18.46 -24.57
CA SER A 45 4.31 18.06 -24.95
C SER A 45 4.22 16.54 -25.11
N SER A 46 3.78 15.84 -24.05
CA SER A 46 3.20 14.49 -24.11
C SER A 46 2.42 14.09 -22.83
N LEU A 47 1.93 15.08 -22.07
CA LEU A 47 1.05 14.83 -20.91
C LEU A 47 -0.08 15.86 -20.75
N SER A 48 -0.74 16.17 -21.86
CA SER A 48 -2.12 16.68 -21.88
C SER A 48 -3.02 15.51 -22.32
N THR A 49 -4.12 15.16 -21.64
CA THR A 49 -5.00 15.95 -20.78
C THR A 49 -5.45 15.12 -19.57
N ILE A 50 -5.06 15.51 -18.36
CA ILE A 50 -5.68 14.96 -17.14
C ILE A 50 -6.98 15.73 -16.91
N GLU A 51 -8.12 15.07 -17.10
CA GLU A 51 -9.43 15.61 -16.72
C GLU A 51 -9.47 15.89 -15.21
N SER A 52 -9.62 17.16 -14.83
CA SER A 52 -9.90 17.60 -13.47
C SER A 52 -11.15 16.90 -12.92
N GLY A 53 -10.95 15.83 -12.15
CA GLY A 53 -12.02 15.03 -11.54
C GLY A 53 -11.82 13.51 -11.61
N ARG A 54 -10.94 12.99 -12.48
CA ARG A 54 -10.64 11.54 -12.47
C ARG A 54 -9.75 11.18 -11.27
N VAL A 55 -10.16 10.16 -10.53
CA VAL A 55 -9.40 9.60 -9.40
C VAL A 55 -8.67 8.32 -9.78
N LEU A 56 -9.20 7.60 -10.77
CA LEU A 56 -8.65 6.40 -11.36
C LEU A 56 -8.35 6.63 -12.84
N ALA A 57 -7.17 6.22 -13.30
CA ALA A 57 -6.78 6.19 -14.71
C ALA A 57 -6.62 4.74 -15.17
N ASP A 58 -7.33 4.35 -16.24
CA ASP A 58 -7.19 3.01 -16.84
C ASP A 58 -5.86 2.93 -17.61
N ILE A 59 -5.04 1.94 -17.28
CA ILE A 59 -3.72 1.73 -17.88
C ILE A 59 -3.89 1.01 -19.21
N THR A 60 -3.69 1.75 -20.30
CA THR A 60 -3.73 1.22 -21.68
C THR A 60 -2.35 0.90 -22.25
N ASP A 61 -1.28 1.53 -21.74
CA ASP A 61 0.10 1.22 -22.12
C ASP A 61 0.63 0.04 -21.29
N SER A 62 1.04 -1.04 -21.95
CA SER A 62 1.61 -2.21 -21.29
C SER A 62 2.88 -1.92 -20.49
N ASN A 63 3.64 -0.87 -20.85
CA ASN A 63 4.86 -0.48 -20.15
C ASN A 63 4.58 0.15 -18.76
N GLN A 64 3.34 0.57 -18.51
CA GLN A 64 2.91 1.15 -17.23
C GLN A 64 2.30 0.09 -16.28
N ILE A 65 2.12 -1.16 -16.75
CA ILE A 65 1.59 -2.25 -15.93
C ILE A 65 2.66 -2.67 -14.90
N PRO A 66 2.35 -2.66 -13.58
CA PRO A 66 3.31 -3.07 -12.56
C PRO A 66 3.53 -4.59 -12.57
N ALA A 67 4.70 -5.03 -12.11
CA ALA A 67 4.93 -6.44 -11.80
C ALA A 67 4.07 -6.86 -10.58
N PHE A 68 3.20 -7.85 -10.78
CA PHE A 68 2.30 -8.34 -9.74
C PHE A 68 2.95 -9.45 -8.92
N LYS A 69 3.46 -9.07 -7.74
CA LYS A 69 4.00 -9.96 -6.72
C LYS A 69 3.28 -9.72 -5.39
N ASP A 70 3.01 -10.77 -4.64
CA ASP A 70 2.35 -10.67 -3.34
C ASP A 70 3.27 -11.10 -2.21
N ASP A 71 3.65 -10.15 -1.36
CA ASP A 71 4.58 -10.31 -0.25
C ASP A 71 3.97 -10.84 1.06
N TYR A 72 2.65 -11.10 1.08
CA TYR A 72 1.90 -11.53 2.27
C TYR A 72 1.17 -12.88 2.08
N GLY A 73 0.53 -13.37 3.14
CA GLY A 73 -0.05 -14.71 3.19
C GLY A 73 -1.24 -14.93 2.24
N ARG A 74 -1.19 -16.02 1.48
CA ARG A 74 -2.20 -16.42 0.47
C ARG A 74 -3.56 -16.73 1.08
N ILE A 75 -3.60 -17.37 2.24
CA ILE A 75 -4.86 -17.83 2.86
C ILE A 75 -5.70 -16.62 3.30
N GLU A 76 -5.05 -15.61 3.85
CA GLU A 76 -5.63 -14.36 4.32
C GLU A 76 -6.21 -13.54 3.15
N LEU A 77 -5.54 -13.53 1.99
CA LEU A 77 -6.07 -12.89 0.78
C LEU A 77 -7.33 -13.60 0.27
N LEU A 78 -7.28 -14.92 0.17
CA LEU A 78 -8.41 -15.73 -0.30
C LEU A 78 -9.63 -15.57 0.62
N TYR A 79 -9.40 -15.51 1.93
CA TYR A 79 -10.44 -15.21 2.92
C TYR A 79 -11.02 -13.79 2.73
N ALA A 80 -10.17 -12.77 2.55
CA ALA A 80 -10.61 -11.39 2.33
C ALA A 80 -11.41 -11.23 1.03
N ILE A 81 -11.01 -11.93 -0.05
CA ILE A 81 -11.76 -12.03 -1.31
C ILE A 81 -13.17 -12.61 -1.08
N ASP A 82 -13.28 -13.69 -0.30
CA ASP A 82 -14.58 -14.30 0.00
C ASP A 82 -15.48 -13.41 0.88
N LYS A 83 -14.90 -12.50 1.68
CA LYS A 83 -15.66 -11.45 2.37
C LYS A 83 -16.21 -10.40 1.40
N SER A 84 -15.38 -9.89 0.49
CA SER A 84 -15.84 -8.95 -0.54
C SER A 84 -16.95 -9.53 -1.41
N ARG A 85 -16.83 -10.80 -1.83
CA ARG A 85 -17.88 -11.50 -2.60
C ARG A 85 -19.22 -11.52 -1.85
N LYS A 86 -19.21 -11.86 -0.55
CA LYS A 86 -20.41 -11.87 0.32
C LYS A 86 -20.98 -10.48 0.61
N TYR A 87 -20.18 -9.43 0.49
CA TYR A 87 -20.66 -8.05 0.52
C TYR A 87 -21.43 -7.73 -0.77
N PHE A 88 -20.82 -7.94 -1.94
CA PHE A 88 -21.49 -7.66 -3.22
C PHE A 88 -22.77 -8.47 -3.46
N GLU A 89 -22.89 -9.68 -2.90
CA GLU A 89 -24.15 -10.47 -2.87
C GLU A 89 -25.32 -9.76 -2.16
N LYS A 90 -25.07 -8.66 -1.42
CA LYS A 90 -26.05 -7.89 -0.64
C LYS A 90 -26.06 -6.39 -0.96
N VAL A 91 -25.26 -5.94 -1.92
CA VAL A 91 -25.12 -4.52 -2.24
C VAL A 91 -26.25 -4.10 -3.18
N GLU A 92 -27.15 -3.25 -2.69
CA GLU A 92 -28.23 -2.66 -3.49
C GLU A 92 -27.81 -1.37 -4.21
N SER A 93 -26.80 -0.66 -3.70
CA SER A 93 -26.34 0.62 -4.24
C SER A 93 -24.82 0.74 -4.23
N TYR A 94 -24.28 1.31 -5.30
CA TYR A 94 -22.86 1.52 -5.53
C TYR A 94 -22.63 2.87 -6.22
N PRO A 95 -21.53 3.61 -5.93
CA PRO A 95 -21.35 4.97 -6.44
C PRO A 95 -21.39 5.06 -7.97
N ASP A 96 -22.16 6.01 -8.51
CA ASP A 96 -22.38 6.17 -9.95
C ASP A 96 -21.08 6.45 -10.73
N SER A 97 -20.17 7.22 -10.13
CA SER A 97 -18.81 7.49 -10.65
C SER A 97 -17.98 6.23 -10.87
N LEU A 98 -18.19 5.19 -10.05
CA LEU A 98 -17.48 3.92 -10.15
C LEU A 98 -18.18 2.98 -11.12
N LYS A 99 -19.52 2.95 -11.11
CA LYS A 99 -20.33 2.18 -12.07
C LYS A 99 -20.08 2.64 -13.51
N SER A 100 -19.94 3.96 -13.76
CA SER A 100 -19.63 4.49 -15.10
C SER A 100 -18.25 4.07 -15.62
N MET A 101 -17.28 3.80 -14.73
CA MET A 101 -16.00 3.20 -15.09
C MET A 101 -16.07 1.67 -15.29
N GLY A 102 -17.18 1.04 -14.93
CA GLY A 102 -17.44 -0.40 -15.05
C GLY A 102 -17.39 -1.19 -13.72
N PHE A 103 -17.13 -0.54 -12.58
CA PHE A 103 -17.16 -1.18 -11.27
C PHE A 103 -18.61 -1.31 -10.78
N THR A 104 -19.37 -2.25 -11.34
CA THR A 104 -20.69 -2.66 -10.80
C THR A 104 -20.52 -3.81 -9.80
N PRO A 105 -21.48 -4.02 -8.86
CA PRO A 105 -21.42 -5.16 -7.92
C PRO A 105 -21.26 -6.52 -8.63
N GLU A 106 -21.91 -6.72 -9.76
CA GLU A 106 -21.87 -7.95 -10.56
C GLU A 106 -20.47 -8.14 -11.17
N LYS A 107 -19.93 -7.09 -11.81
CA LYS A 107 -18.59 -7.14 -12.43
C LYS A 107 -17.50 -7.28 -11.35
N GLN A 108 -17.70 -6.74 -10.15
CA GLN A 108 -16.83 -6.97 -8.99
C GLN A 108 -16.85 -8.44 -8.53
N ILE A 109 -18.04 -9.08 -8.45
CA ILE A 109 -18.15 -10.52 -8.14
C ILE A 109 -17.40 -11.36 -9.18
N GLU A 110 -17.56 -11.06 -10.47
CA GLU A 110 -16.83 -11.74 -11.54
C GLU A 110 -15.30 -11.54 -11.45
N THR A 111 -14.88 -10.31 -11.17
CA THR A 111 -13.47 -9.92 -11.00
C THR A 111 -12.83 -10.71 -9.86
N LEU A 112 -13.50 -10.76 -8.70
CA LEU A 112 -13.02 -11.48 -7.52
C LEU A 112 -12.96 -13.00 -7.73
N LYS A 113 -13.92 -13.58 -8.48
CA LYS A 113 -13.88 -15.00 -8.87
C LYS A 113 -12.70 -15.28 -9.80
N LEU A 114 -12.59 -14.56 -10.92
CA LEU A 114 -11.52 -14.78 -11.90
C LEU A 114 -10.12 -14.54 -11.32
N PHE A 115 -9.96 -13.51 -10.48
CA PHE A 115 -8.70 -13.24 -9.82
C PHE A 115 -8.33 -14.35 -8.84
N ARG A 116 -9.29 -14.83 -8.04
CA ARG A 116 -9.07 -15.96 -7.13
C ARG A 116 -8.53 -17.18 -7.86
N ASP A 117 -9.17 -17.57 -8.96
CA ASP A 117 -8.81 -18.78 -9.70
C ASP A 117 -7.41 -18.64 -10.33
N GLY A 118 -7.14 -17.50 -10.96
CA GLY A 118 -5.82 -17.17 -11.52
C GLY A 118 -4.71 -17.16 -10.46
N TYR A 119 -4.88 -16.38 -9.39
CA TYR A 119 -3.94 -16.30 -8.27
C TYR A 119 -3.71 -17.67 -7.59
N VAL A 120 -4.72 -18.54 -7.56
CA VAL A 120 -4.59 -19.91 -7.05
C VAL A 120 -3.76 -20.80 -7.97
N SER A 121 -3.86 -20.60 -9.29
CA SER A 121 -3.22 -21.40 -10.33
C SER A 121 -1.81 -20.95 -10.73
N SER A 122 -1.49 -19.65 -10.63
CA SER A 122 -0.19 -19.08 -10.96
C SER A 122 0.90 -19.60 -10.01
N LYS A 123 2.00 -20.09 -10.59
CA LYS A 123 3.14 -20.68 -9.87
C LYS A 123 4.28 -19.69 -9.63
N SER A 124 4.24 -18.54 -10.29
CA SER A 124 5.25 -17.47 -10.17
C SER A 124 4.62 -16.07 -10.25
N PRO A 125 5.30 -15.02 -9.76
CA PRO A 125 4.87 -13.63 -9.96
C PRO A 125 4.80 -13.23 -11.45
N GLN A 126 5.63 -13.84 -12.30
CA GLN A 126 5.56 -13.61 -13.75
C GLN A 126 4.26 -14.16 -14.33
N GLU A 127 3.92 -15.44 -14.06
CA GLU A 127 2.66 -16.04 -14.50
C GLU A 127 1.44 -15.26 -13.98
N LEU A 128 1.50 -14.76 -12.74
CA LEU A 128 0.45 -13.91 -12.18
C LEU A 128 0.34 -12.56 -12.89
N THR A 129 1.48 -11.94 -13.24
CA THR A 129 1.52 -10.68 -13.99
C THR A 129 0.94 -10.85 -15.39
N GLU A 130 1.35 -11.89 -16.11
CA GLU A 130 0.83 -12.24 -17.44
C GLU A 130 -0.67 -12.55 -17.39
N PHE A 131 -1.12 -13.30 -16.37
CA PHE A 131 -2.54 -13.58 -16.15
C PHE A 131 -3.35 -12.31 -15.91
N ILE A 132 -2.87 -11.41 -15.04
CA ILE A 132 -3.58 -10.15 -14.74
C ILE A 132 -3.59 -9.24 -15.97
N ALA A 133 -2.44 -9.03 -16.60
CA ALA A 133 -2.29 -8.20 -17.80
C ALA A 133 -3.12 -8.70 -18.99
N LYS A 134 -3.43 -10.00 -19.06
CA LYS A 134 -4.32 -10.61 -20.07
C LYS A 134 -5.82 -10.48 -19.75
N ASN A 135 -6.22 -10.55 -18.49
CA ASN A 135 -7.63 -10.72 -18.11
C ASN A 135 -8.30 -9.49 -17.47
N PHE A 136 -7.54 -8.46 -17.07
CA PHE A 136 -8.05 -7.33 -16.29
C PHE A 136 -7.72 -5.98 -16.92
N ARG A 137 -8.64 -5.03 -16.80
CA ARG A 137 -8.36 -3.59 -16.81
C ARG A 137 -7.68 -3.24 -15.50
N ILE A 138 -6.67 -2.38 -15.55
CA ILE A 138 -5.81 -2.05 -14.41
C ILE A 138 -5.88 -0.55 -14.26
N PHE A 139 -6.43 -0.09 -13.14
CA PHE A 139 -6.63 1.34 -12.89
C PHE A 139 -5.65 1.84 -11.85
N GLN A 140 -4.81 2.83 -12.15
CA GLN A 140 -3.97 3.49 -11.15
C GLN A 140 -4.75 4.62 -10.46
N ALA A 141 -4.60 4.74 -9.14
CA ALA A 141 -5.00 5.91 -8.37
C ALA A 141 -4.10 7.11 -8.72
N ILE A 142 -4.67 8.20 -9.24
CA ILE A 142 -3.90 9.38 -9.69
C ILE A 142 -3.91 10.56 -8.71
N GLY A 143 -4.70 10.49 -7.63
CA GLY A 143 -4.64 11.43 -6.51
C GLY A 143 -4.97 12.89 -6.87
N LYS A 144 -4.37 13.83 -6.12
CA LYS A 144 -4.38 15.28 -6.41
C LYS A 144 -2.98 15.83 -6.77
N GLY A 145 -1.97 14.96 -6.85
CA GLY A 145 -0.56 15.34 -6.95
C GLY A 145 0.14 14.75 -8.18
N HIS A 146 1.32 15.29 -8.48
CA HIS A 146 2.12 14.89 -9.63
C HIS A 146 2.62 13.44 -9.48
N GLY A 147 2.34 12.57 -10.47
CA GLY A 147 2.91 11.22 -10.57
C GLY A 147 2.00 10.06 -10.14
N GLY A 148 0.82 10.32 -9.57
CA GLY A 148 -0.13 9.27 -9.18
C GLY A 148 0.34 8.41 -8.00
N GLU A 149 1.00 9.04 -7.03
CA GLU A 149 1.32 8.43 -5.74
C GLU A 149 0.15 8.54 -4.74
N VAL A 150 0.09 7.60 -3.82
CA VAL A 150 -0.81 7.55 -2.67
C VAL A 150 0.03 7.47 -1.39
N ASN A 151 -0.27 8.32 -0.42
CA ASN A 151 0.31 8.25 0.92
C ASN A 151 -0.34 7.11 1.71
N PHE A 152 0.41 6.03 1.92
CA PHE A 152 0.00 4.89 2.72
C PHE A 152 0.39 5.10 4.20
N ARG A 153 -0.60 5.01 5.09
CA ARG A 153 -0.39 5.00 6.54
C ARG A 153 -0.88 3.71 7.17
N GLY A 154 -0.40 3.38 8.36
CA GLY A 154 -0.84 2.21 9.09
C GLY A 154 -1.96 2.55 10.07
N TYR A 155 -2.92 1.64 10.23
CA TYR A 155 -3.84 1.66 11.37
C TYR A 155 -4.01 0.27 12.00
N GLY A 156 -4.32 0.26 13.28
CA GLY A 156 -4.56 -0.93 14.08
C GLY A 156 -5.17 -0.53 15.42
N PHE A 157 -5.64 -1.50 16.19
CA PHE A 157 -6.33 -1.25 17.46
C PHE A 157 -5.67 -2.02 18.61
N PRO A 158 -5.55 -1.46 19.83
CA PRO A 158 -5.20 -2.26 20.99
C PRO A 158 -6.28 -3.31 21.25
N LEU A 159 -5.95 -4.36 22.00
CA LEU A 159 -6.93 -5.41 22.35
C LEU A 159 -8.12 -4.87 23.15
N SER A 160 -7.94 -3.77 23.87
CA SER A 160 -8.96 -3.11 24.69
C SER A 160 -9.78 -2.04 23.96
N ASP A 161 -9.62 -1.87 22.64
CA ASP A 161 -10.34 -0.84 21.89
C ASP A 161 -11.85 -1.13 21.84
N LYS A 162 -12.67 -0.10 22.08
CA LYS A 162 -14.15 -0.21 22.07
C LYS A 162 -14.75 -0.70 20.75
N ASN A 163 -14.02 -0.59 19.64
CA ASN A 163 -14.46 -1.06 18.32
C ASN A 163 -14.04 -2.51 18.03
N VAL A 164 -13.20 -3.11 18.89
CA VAL A 164 -12.81 -4.52 18.79
C VAL A 164 -13.88 -5.39 19.45
N THR A 165 -14.45 -6.29 18.66
CA THR A 165 -15.39 -7.31 19.15
C THR A 165 -14.62 -8.56 19.55
N HIS A 166 -14.85 -9.05 20.76
CA HIS A 166 -14.30 -10.32 21.23
C HIS A 166 -15.34 -11.43 21.13
N THR A 167 -15.03 -12.49 20.39
CA THR A 167 -15.89 -13.68 20.25
C THR A 167 -15.14 -14.92 20.72
N THR A 168 -15.75 -15.70 21.61
CA THR A 168 -15.29 -17.05 21.97
C THR A 168 -15.93 -18.08 21.03
N SER A 169 -15.13 -18.77 20.23
CA SER A 169 -15.58 -19.97 19.53
C SER A 169 -15.51 -21.17 20.46
N LEU A 170 -16.60 -21.95 20.52
CA LEU A 170 -16.70 -23.24 21.23
C LEU A 170 -16.32 -24.44 20.33
N ALA A 171 -15.77 -24.19 19.15
CA ALA A 171 -15.41 -25.27 18.22
C ALA A 171 -14.26 -26.12 18.78
N TYR A 172 -14.57 -27.39 19.11
CA TYR A 172 -13.63 -28.44 19.53
C TYR A 172 -12.95 -28.23 20.91
N ASP A 173 -13.67 -27.75 21.93
CA ASP A 173 -13.19 -27.52 23.32
C ASP A 173 -12.00 -26.54 23.48
N LEU A 174 -11.41 -26.10 22.38
CA LEU A 174 -10.46 -25.00 22.33
C LEU A 174 -11.23 -23.70 22.50
N ASN A 175 -11.17 -23.13 23.72
CA ASN A 175 -11.76 -21.83 24.08
C ASN A 175 -11.05 -20.67 23.33
N LEU A 176 -11.23 -20.61 22.02
CA LEU A 176 -10.57 -19.68 21.11
C LEU A 176 -11.23 -18.32 21.17
N LYS A 177 -10.61 -17.41 21.94
CA LYS A 177 -10.92 -15.98 21.94
C LYS A 177 -10.36 -15.36 20.66
N THR A 178 -11.25 -14.97 19.76
CA THR A 178 -10.94 -14.18 18.56
C THR A 178 -11.31 -12.72 18.78
N SER A 179 -10.42 -11.81 18.37
CA SER A 179 -10.67 -10.37 18.35
C SER A 179 -10.84 -9.92 16.90
N THR A 180 -11.95 -9.25 16.60
CA THR A 180 -12.30 -8.81 15.23
C THR A 180 -12.68 -7.34 15.22
N TYR A 181 -12.23 -6.62 14.19
CA TYR A 181 -12.72 -5.28 13.87
C TYR A 181 -13.53 -5.36 12.57
N PHE A 182 -14.66 -4.64 12.53
CA PHE A 182 -15.51 -4.52 11.35
C PHE A 182 -15.27 -3.15 10.72
N GLY A 183 -14.91 -3.14 9.44
CA GLY A 183 -14.75 -1.90 8.67
C GLY A 183 -16.10 -1.28 8.29
N SER A 184 -16.08 -0.13 7.63
CA SER A 184 -17.28 0.61 7.20
C SER A 184 -18.29 -0.22 6.40
N LEU A 185 -17.89 -1.30 5.73
CA LEU A 185 -18.77 -2.19 4.97
C LEU A 185 -19.45 -3.28 5.82
N GLY A 186 -19.28 -3.28 7.14
CA GLY A 186 -19.76 -4.35 8.02
C GLY A 186 -19.02 -5.68 7.84
N LEU A 187 -17.91 -5.68 7.10
CA LEU A 187 -17.02 -6.82 6.92
C LEU A 187 -15.92 -6.84 7.97
N ILE A 188 -15.52 -8.03 8.40
CA ILE A 188 -14.26 -8.21 9.15
C ILE A 188 -13.11 -7.75 8.27
N VAL A 189 -12.29 -6.83 8.76
CA VAL A 189 -11.03 -6.46 8.09
C VAL A 189 -9.91 -7.44 8.45
N ASN A 190 -9.05 -7.73 7.48
CA ASN A 190 -7.97 -8.70 7.59
C ASN A 190 -6.60 -7.99 7.61
N PRO A 191 -5.71 -8.30 8.58
CA PRO A 191 -4.38 -7.70 8.66
C PRO A 191 -3.61 -7.85 7.34
N MET A 192 -3.03 -6.75 6.86
CA MET A 192 -2.31 -6.61 5.58
C MET A 192 -3.11 -7.01 4.32
N ARG A 193 -4.41 -7.26 4.45
CA ARG A 193 -5.34 -7.65 3.38
C ARG A 193 -6.57 -6.74 3.26
N SER A 194 -6.71 -5.79 4.17
CA SER A 194 -7.75 -4.76 4.11
C SER A 194 -7.13 -3.37 4.18
N ILE A 195 -7.73 -2.45 3.43
CA ILE A 195 -7.33 -1.06 3.35
C ILE A 195 -8.56 -0.15 3.51
N ALA A 196 -8.36 1.01 4.12
CA ALA A 196 -9.33 2.09 4.21
C ALA A 196 -9.00 3.19 3.18
N THR A 197 -10.01 3.61 2.42
CA THR A 197 -9.91 4.59 1.33
C THR A 197 -11.16 5.50 1.31
N ASP A 198 -11.27 6.47 0.39
CA ASP A 198 -12.54 7.19 0.17
C ASP A 198 -13.49 6.31 -0.66
N ASP A 199 -14.56 5.82 -0.01
CA ASP A 199 -15.59 4.93 -0.57
C ASP A 199 -16.43 5.54 -1.70
N ARG A 200 -16.30 6.84 -1.97
CA ARG A 200 -16.94 7.52 -3.12
C ARG A 200 -16.01 7.59 -4.34
N ALA A 201 -14.71 7.49 -4.11
CA ALA A 201 -13.66 7.75 -5.09
C ALA A 201 -12.92 6.46 -5.51
N PHE A 202 -12.89 5.47 -4.62
CA PHE A 202 -12.28 4.17 -4.81
C PHE A 202 -13.31 3.06 -4.62
N PRO A 203 -13.29 1.97 -5.40
CA PRO A 203 -14.29 0.91 -5.34
C PRO A 203 -14.38 0.24 -3.95
N PRO A 204 -15.43 0.44 -3.13
CA PRO A 204 -15.58 -0.30 -1.86
C PRO A 204 -15.82 -1.79 -2.12
N GLY A 205 -15.18 -2.65 -1.32
CA GLY A 205 -15.12 -4.10 -1.53
C GLY A 205 -14.25 -4.56 -2.70
N GLY A 206 -13.75 -3.63 -3.53
CA GLY A 206 -12.96 -3.92 -4.72
C GLY A 206 -11.58 -4.49 -4.44
N LEU A 207 -11.04 -5.19 -5.44
CA LEU A 207 -9.69 -5.72 -5.40
C LEU A 207 -8.66 -4.65 -5.77
N ALA A 208 -7.71 -4.43 -4.88
CA ALA A 208 -6.62 -3.50 -5.08
C ALA A 208 -5.24 -4.15 -4.91
N PHE A 209 -4.24 -3.50 -5.48
CA PHE A 209 -2.83 -3.85 -5.39
C PHE A 209 -2.04 -2.64 -4.92
N VAL A 210 -1.28 -2.81 -3.83
CA VAL A 210 -0.37 -1.82 -3.27
C VAL A 210 1.03 -2.13 -3.78
N ALA A 211 1.73 -1.12 -4.30
CA ALA A 211 3.14 -1.20 -4.65
C ALA A 211 3.91 -0.05 -3.98
N ILE A 212 4.79 -0.38 -3.05
CA ILE A 212 5.67 0.55 -2.34
C ILE A 212 7.10 0.19 -2.74
N GLU A 213 7.79 1.09 -3.43
CA GLU A 213 9.14 0.84 -3.94
C GLU A 213 10.22 1.06 -2.85
N GLU A 214 9.94 1.98 -1.92
CA GLU A 214 10.85 2.36 -0.83
C GLU A 214 10.94 1.31 0.30
N ALA A 215 12.03 1.36 1.07
CA ALA A 215 12.19 0.56 2.28
C ALA A 215 11.40 1.17 3.45
N THR A 216 10.55 0.36 4.09
CA THR A 216 9.69 0.78 5.21
C THR A 216 10.00 -0.04 6.48
N ASN A 217 9.32 0.25 7.59
CA ASN A 217 9.37 -0.58 8.81
C ASN A 217 8.76 -1.99 8.64
N LEU A 218 8.18 -2.31 7.48
CA LEU A 218 7.79 -3.68 7.09
C LEU A 218 8.98 -4.50 6.57
N ASN A 219 10.11 -3.86 6.27
CA ASN A 219 11.28 -4.43 5.63
C ASN A 219 12.50 -4.41 6.58
N LYS A 220 13.41 -5.37 6.41
CA LYS A 220 14.77 -5.22 7.00
C LYS A 220 15.52 -4.14 6.22
N LYS A 221 16.40 -3.40 6.91
CA LYS A 221 17.25 -2.37 6.28
C LYS A 221 18.01 -2.96 5.08
N GLY A 222 17.85 -2.35 3.90
CA GLY A 222 18.46 -2.81 2.65
C GLY A 222 17.67 -3.85 1.86
N GLN A 223 16.46 -4.25 2.30
CA GLN A 223 15.54 -5.02 1.45
C GLN A 223 14.76 -4.09 0.51
N ALA A 224 14.39 -4.64 -0.65
CA ALA A 224 13.49 -3.99 -1.60
C ALA A 224 12.12 -3.66 -0.98
N GLY A 225 11.39 -2.78 -1.65
CA GLY A 225 10.01 -2.43 -1.35
C GLY A 225 9.03 -3.63 -1.32
N LYS A 226 7.78 -3.34 -0.98
CA LYS A 226 6.71 -4.34 -0.78
C LYS A 226 5.59 -4.14 -1.78
N SER A 227 5.10 -5.25 -2.33
CA SER A 227 3.89 -5.23 -3.14
C SER A 227 2.93 -6.35 -2.72
N PHE A 228 1.63 -6.06 -2.67
CA PHE A 228 0.62 -7.00 -2.18
C PHE A 228 -0.81 -6.61 -2.52
N PHE A 229 -1.69 -7.62 -2.55
CA PHE A 229 -3.11 -7.43 -2.77
C PHE A 229 -3.87 -7.14 -1.48
N VAL A 230 -4.85 -6.24 -1.57
CA VAL A 230 -5.75 -5.83 -0.49
C VAL A 230 -7.17 -5.66 -1.01
N LEU A 231 -8.13 -5.64 -0.10
CA LEU A 231 -9.54 -5.32 -0.37
C LEU A 231 -9.93 -4.04 0.39
N THR A 232 -10.71 -3.19 -0.25
CA THR A 232 -11.26 -1.95 0.35
C THR A 232 -12.44 -2.24 1.27
N HIS A 233 -12.18 -2.90 2.40
CA HIS A 233 -13.19 -3.30 3.38
C HIS A 233 -13.59 -2.19 4.36
N ASP A 234 -12.93 -1.04 4.31
CA ASP A 234 -13.09 0.02 5.29
C ASP A 234 -13.02 1.42 4.66
N SER A 235 -13.51 2.42 5.39
CA SER A 235 -13.40 3.83 5.05
C SER A 235 -13.48 4.65 6.32
N ARG A 236 -12.48 5.48 6.55
CA ARG A 236 -12.29 6.21 7.81
C ARG A 236 -12.40 7.70 7.55
N ALA A 237 -12.79 8.48 8.55
CA ALA A 237 -12.87 9.95 8.43
C ALA A 237 -11.54 10.57 7.94
N THR A 238 -10.43 9.93 8.30
CA THR A 238 -9.07 10.29 7.90
C THR A 238 -8.71 9.96 6.45
N THR A 239 -9.44 9.05 5.79
CA THR A 239 -9.19 8.59 4.41
C THR A 239 -10.19 9.14 3.39
N LYS A 240 -10.94 10.20 3.72
CA LYS A 240 -11.86 10.89 2.80
C LYS A 240 -11.12 11.85 1.85
N THR A 241 -10.15 11.31 1.11
CA THR A 241 -9.34 12.01 0.11
C THR A 241 -8.81 11.02 -0.93
N THR A 242 -8.29 11.51 -2.05
CA THR A 242 -7.88 10.71 -3.22
C THR A 242 -6.40 10.35 -3.24
N ASP A 243 -5.60 10.96 -2.36
CA ASP A 243 -4.14 10.87 -2.26
C ASP A 243 -3.66 10.08 -1.03
N ARG A 244 -4.57 9.41 -0.30
CA ARG A 244 -4.27 8.69 0.94
C ARG A 244 -5.04 7.38 1.06
N ALA A 245 -4.37 6.37 1.60
CA ALA A 245 -5.00 5.14 2.04
C ALA A 245 -4.40 4.67 3.39
N GLU A 246 -5.20 3.99 4.21
CA GLU A 246 -4.74 3.42 5.49
C GLU A 246 -4.78 1.90 5.44
N ILE A 247 -3.63 1.23 5.61
CA ILE A 247 -3.50 -0.23 5.59
C ILE A 247 -3.76 -0.78 6.99
N PHE A 248 -4.57 -1.82 7.12
CA PHE A 248 -4.87 -2.43 8.41
C PHE A 248 -3.76 -3.38 8.87
N PHE A 249 -3.11 -3.08 9.99
CA PHE A 249 -2.03 -3.90 10.57
C PHE A 249 -2.52 -4.98 11.54
N GLY A 250 -3.78 -4.88 12.00
CA GLY A 250 -4.39 -5.84 12.93
C GLY A 250 -4.72 -5.27 14.31
N ILE A 251 -4.86 -6.19 15.28
CA ILE A 251 -5.27 -5.92 16.66
C ILE A 251 -4.16 -6.40 17.61
N GLY A 252 -3.87 -5.60 18.64
CA GLY A 252 -2.81 -5.82 19.63
C GLY A 252 -1.66 -4.82 19.51
N GLU A 253 -0.87 -4.70 20.58
CA GLU A 253 0.18 -3.67 20.71
C GLU A 253 1.21 -3.70 19.57
N ASP A 254 1.64 -4.90 19.14
CA ASP A 254 2.54 -5.06 17.99
C ASP A 254 1.98 -4.47 16.69
N ALA A 255 0.68 -4.66 16.44
CA ALA A 255 0.01 -4.14 15.25
C ALA A 255 -0.10 -2.61 15.33
N VAL A 256 -0.49 -2.09 16.49
CA VAL A 256 -0.55 -0.64 16.77
C VAL A 256 0.82 0.02 16.61
N GLN A 257 1.88 -0.59 17.15
CA GLN A 257 3.24 -0.05 17.08
C GLN A 257 3.81 -0.10 15.65
N LYS A 258 3.56 -1.17 14.90
CA LYS A 258 3.94 -1.22 13.47
C LYS A 258 3.17 -0.19 12.65
N ALA A 259 1.87 -0.04 12.89
CA ALA A 259 1.02 0.94 12.22
C ALA A 259 1.47 2.39 12.45
N LYS A 260 1.74 2.78 13.71
CA LYS A 260 2.20 4.13 14.09
C LYS A 260 3.48 4.55 13.37
N ASN A 261 4.37 3.59 13.08
CA ASN A 261 5.66 3.82 12.44
C ASN A 261 5.64 3.61 10.91
N PHE A 262 4.46 3.39 10.30
CA PHE A 262 4.30 3.19 8.87
C PHE A 262 3.62 4.41 8.23
N ASN A 263 4.40 5.17 7.47
CA ASN A 263 3.99 6.29 6.64
C ASN A 263 4.94 6.34 5.43
N THR A 264 4.44 6.11 4.23
CA THR A 264 5.25 5.98 3.01
C THR A 264 4.40 6.31 1.79
N ASN A 265 5.03 6.67 0.67
CA ASN A 265 4.33 6.80 -0.60
C ASN A 265 4.46 5.51 -1.43
N GLY A 266 3.54 5.33 -2.36
CA GLY A 266 3.58 4.25 -3.34
C GLY A 266 2.44 4.40 -4.33
N LYS A 267 2.23 3.36 -5.15
CA LYS A 267 1.16 3.33 -6.15
C LYS A 267 0.06 2.38 -5.70
N LEU A 268 -1.19 2.79 -5.90
CA LEU A 268 -2.39 2.00 -5.63
C LEU A 268 -3.07 1.69 -6.96
N TYR A 269 -3.33 0.41 -7.22
CA TYR A 269 -4.02 -0.03 -8.43
C TYR A 269 -5.31 -0.78 -8.07
N TYR A 270 -6.32 -0.69 -8.92
CA TYR A 270 -7.54 -1.49 -8.85
C TYR A 270 -7.65 -2.40 -10.07
N LEU A 271 -8.08 -3.63 -9.85
CA LEU A 271 -8.30 -4.60 -10.92
C LEU A 271 -9.80 -4.71 -11.20
N LEU A 272 -10.17 -4.74 -12.47
CA LEU A 272 -11.51 -5.06 -12.95
C LEU A 272 -11.38 -6.06 -14.10
N LYS A 273 -12.11 -7.17 -14.07
CA LYS A 273 -12.16 -8.12 -15.19
C LYS A 273 -12.52 -7.38 -16.49
N ARG A 274 -11.90 -7.74 -17.62
CA ARG A 274 -12.30 -7.22 -18.95
C ARG A 274 -13.73 -7.63 -19.30
#